data_AF-A0A540KAR4-F1
#
_entry.id   AF-A0A540KAR4-F1
#
_cell.length_a   1.000
_cell.length_b   1.000
_cell.length_c   1.000
_cell.angle_alpha   90.00
_cell.angle_beta   90.00
_cell.angle_gamma   90.00
#
_symmetry.space_group_name_H-M   'P 1'
#
loop_
_entity.id
_entity.type
_entity.pdbx_description
1 polymer ?
#
loop_
_entity_poly.entity_id
_entity_poly.type
_entity_poly.pdbx_seq_one_letter_code
_entity_poly.pdbx_strand_id
1 'polypeptide(L)'
;MDGSFRFDGDLMEALFGTVATKRLSPGRDSSQANPRGANVGPSAQICLLDSRKSQNIAIVIKSLTISRKELLDVLMEGRGLDVETLEKLARIAPTEEEQSQILEYSGDPTRLADAEFFLYHILKAVPSAFIRFNAMLFRYNYDAEIASLKESVQTLELGCKELRTRGLFMKLLEAILKAGNRMNAGTSRGNAQAFNLSSLRKLSDVRSSDGKTTLLNFVVEEVVRSEGKRCVINTNHSLSRSNSQSHNRNPSAENIKPKEEREREYMTLGLPVVGGISAEFSNVKKAASMDHDSFARMCSALTTRVVETRELLLQCENDGGRFVRDMKGFLKAAEEELKVVREEQKRVMELVKKTTEYYQAGASKDKGAHPFQLFVIVKDFLGMVDQACVEISRNIQQKKAVAASLGSSSADSPPRNPVRFPILPKNFMSGNSRSTNSDSDNDF
;
A
#
# COMPACT_ATOMS: atom_id res chain seq x y z
N MET A 1 3.45 45.28 34.34
CA MET A 1 2.82 43.97 34.56
C MET A 1 3.90 42.95 34.24
N ASP A 2 4.80 42.74 35.20
CA ASP A 2 6.05 42.02 34.96
C ASP A 2 5.87 40.56 35.38
N GLY A 3 5.47 39.74 34.41
CA GLY A 3 5.33 38.29 34.56
C GLY A 3 6.50 37.56 33.92
N SER A 4 7.66 37.54 34.59
CA SER A 4 8.76 36.65 34.21
C SER A 4 8.61 35.32 34.97
N PHE A 5 8.38 34.25 34.23
CA PHE A 5 8.27 32.89 34.74
C PHE A 5 9.63 32.45 35.29
N ARG A 6 9.71 32.17 36.60
CA ARG A 6 10.91 31.65 37.26
C ARG A 6 10.75 30.14 37.48
N PHE A 7 11.70 29.36 37.00
CA PHE A 7 11.79 27.94 37.34
C PHE A 7 12.69 27.75 38.57
N ASP A 8 12.44 26.67 39.30
CA ASP A 8 13.16 26.29 40.50
C ASP A 8 14.46 25.57 40.11
N GLY A 9 15.58 26.29 40.28
CA GLY A 9 16.91 25.79 39.93
C GLY A 9 17.35 24.62 40.80
N ASP A 10 16.92 24.58 42.07
CA ASP A 10 17.31 23.54 43.02
C ASP A 10 16.59 22.23 42.69
N LEU A 11 15.31 22.31 42.29
CA LEU A 11 14.57 21.14 41.81
C LEU A 11 15.15 20.60 40.49
N MET A 12 15.60 21.50 39.60
CA MET A 12 16.21 21.11 38.34
C MET A 12 17.58 20.44 38.55
N GLU A 13 18.39 20.93 39.49
CA GLU A 13 19.67 20.32 39.86
C GLU A 13 19.48 18.99 40.60
N ALA A 14 18.43 18.84 41.41
CA ALA A 14 18.10 17.56 42.07
C ALA A 14 17.64 16.49 41.07
N LEU A 15 16.92 16.87 40.01
CA LEU A 15 16.37 15.94 39.01
C LEU A 15 17.37 15.62 37.88
N PHE A 16 18.24 16.56 37.52
CA PHE A 16 19.12 16.47 36.34
C PHE A 16 20.61 16.69 36.65
N GLY A 17 20.97 17.02 37.89
CA GLY A 17 22.36 17.15 38.31
C GLY A 17 23.08 15.80 38.27
N THR A 18 24.25 15.76 37.64
CA THR A 18 25.12 14.59 37.59
C THR A 18 25.66 14.29 38.98
N VAL A 19 24.96 13.45 39.74
CA VAL A 19 25.45 12.95 41.02
C VAL A 19 26.62 12.00 40.74
N ALA A 20 27.85 12.52 40.91
CA ALA A 20 29.04 11.71 41.12
C ALA A 20 28.79 10.82 42.33
N THR A 21 28.46 9.56 42.09
CA THR A 21 28.13 8.57 43.12
C THR A 21 29.39 8.15 43.89
N LYS A 22 29.88 9.01 44.79
CA LYS A 22 30.59 8.52 45.98
C LYS A 22 29.56 7.94 46.93
N ARG A 23 29.18 6.68 46.72
CA ARG A 23 28.47 5.90 47.74
C ARG A 23 29.44 5.62 48.89
N LEU A 24 29.26 6.33 50.00
CA LEU A 24 29.76 5.93 51.31
C LEU A 24 28.57 5.88 52.27
N SER A 25 28.43 4.74 52.94
CA SER A 25 27.54 4.50 54.08
C SER A 25 28.38 3.77 55.16
N PRO A 26 27.99 3.73 56.44
CA PRO A 26 28.55 4.62 57.44
C PRO A 26 29.25 3.91 58.60
N GLY A 27 30.22 4.61 59.21
CA GLY A 27 30.53 4.59 60.66
C GLY A 27 31.30 3.40 61.26
N ARG A 28 32.56 3.63 61.65
CA ARG A 28 33.05 3.49 63.05
C ARG A 28 34.48 4.01 63.23
N ASP A 29 34.71 4.59 64.41
CA ASP A 29 35.91 5.29 64.87
C ASP A 29 37.20 4.48 64.95
N SER A 30 38.30 5.25 65.02
CA SER A 30 39.59 5.01 65.70
C SER A 30 40.74 4.28 64.99
N SER A 31 41.76 5.09 64.67
CA SER A 31 43.20 4.92 64.95
C SER A 31 44.03 3.79 64.31
N GLN A 32 45.16 4.24 63.71
CA GLN A 32 46.47 3.59 63.50
C GLN A 32 46.80 2.83 62.20
N ALA A 33 47.90 3.33 61.59
CA ALA A 33 49.03 2.64 60.95
C ALA A 33 48.87 1.88 59.60
N ASN A 34 49.60 2.42 58.60
CA ASN A 34 50.18 1.82 57.38
C ASN A 34 50.60 0.32 57.44
N PRO A 35 51.03 -0.32 56.32
CA PRO A 35 50.47 -0.40 54.96
C PRO A 35 50.44 -1.87 54.45
N ARG A 36 49.72 -2.20 53.36
CA ARG A 36 50.00 -3.26 52.35
C ARG A 36 48.72 -3.84 51.75
N GLY A 37 48.71 -3.96 50.42
CA GLY A 37 47.72 -4.74 49.68
C GLY A 37 47.32 -4.06 48.39
N ALA A 38 48.22 -4.05 47.40
CA ALA A 38 47.87 -3.73 46.03
C ALA A 38 46.93 -4.82 45.49
N ASN A 39 45.62 -4.60 45.62
CA ASN A 39 44.64 -5.31 44.80
C ASN A 39 44.66 -4.65 43.41
N VAL A 40 45.35 -5.29 42.48
CA VAL A 40 45.21 -5.04 41.05
C VAL A 40 43.78 -5.43 40.68
N GLY A 41 42.87 -4.46 40.71
CA GLY A 41 41.57 -4.59 40.04
C GLY A 41 41.77 -4.79 38.54
N PRO A 42 40.81 -5.37 37.81
CA PRO A 42 40.92 -5.52 36.37
C PRO A 42 41.23 -4.16 35.77
N SER A 43 42.32 -4.07 34.99
CA SER A 43 42.77 -2.84 34.37
C SER A 43 41.60 -2.15 33.69
N ALA A 44 41.26 -0.94 34.13
CA ALA A 44 40.15 -0.18 33.57
C ALA A 44 40.32 -0.08 32.05
N GLN A 45 39.35 -0.65 31.30
CA GLN A 45 39.30 -0.52 29.86
C GLN A 45 39.14 0.97 29.50
N ILE A 46 39.84 1.40 28.45
CA ILE A 46 39.86 2.77 27.97
C ILE A 46 38.65 2.96 27.04
N CYS A 47 37.74 3.83 27.46
CA CYS A 47 36.57 4.26 26.68
C CYS A 47 36.89 5.61 26.05
N LEU A 48 36.83 5.70 24.72
CA LEU A 48 37.07 6.94 23.98
C LEU A 48 35.74 7.64 23.63
N LEU A 49 34.70 6.84 23.41
CA LEU A 49 33.35 7.33 23.13
C LEU A 49 32.60 7.62 24.41
N ASP A 50 31.47 8.34 24.29
CA ASP A 50 30.50 8.44 25.37
C ASP A 50 30.08 7.04 25.86
N SER A 51 29.91 6.89 27.18
CA SER A 51 29.64 5.61 27.82
C SER A 51 28.38 4.93 27.27
N ARG A 52 27.31 5.68 27.00
CA ARG A 52 26.06 5.14 26.45
C ARG A 52 26.27 4.69 25.01
N LYS A 53 26.99 5.46 24.20
CA LYS A 53 27.29 5.11 22.81
C LYS A 53 28.20 3.88 22.73
N SER A 54 29.29 3.85 23.49
CA SER A 54 30.20 2.68 23.57
C SER A 54 29.44 1.42 23.98
N GLN A 55 28.57 1.51 24.99
CA GLN A 55 27.74 0.37 25.41
C GLN A 55 26.78 -0.10 24.31
N ASN A 56 26.09 0.82 23.62
CA ASN A 56 25.18 0.48 22.52
C ASN A 56 25.94 -0.24 21.38
N ILE A 57 27.11 0.25 21.02
CA ILE A 57 27.96 -0.34 19.98
C ILE A 57 28.42 -1.73 20.41
N ALA A 58 28.88 -1.89 21.66
CA ALA A 58 29.30 -3.19 22.19
C ALA A 58 28.16 -4.22 22.21
N ILE A 59 26.92 -3.80 22.52
CA ILE A 59 25.73 -4.66 22.44
C ILE A 59 25.49 -5.13 21.00
N VAL A 60 25.54 -4.20 20.04
CA VAL A 60 25.37 -4.54 18.62
C VAL A 60 26.44 -5.53 18.18
N ILE A 61 27.72 -5.27 18.46
CA ILE A 61 28.83 -6.17 18.10
C ILE A 61 28.65 -7.56 18.72
N LYS A 62 28.24 -7.65 20.00
CA LYS A 62 27.97 -8.94 20.67
C LYS A 62 26.81 -9.71 20.05
N SER A 63 25.88 -9.02 19.41
CA SER A 63 24.78 -9.65 18.68
C SER A 63 25.18 -10.14 17.28
N LEU A 64 26.33 -9.69 16.76
CA LEU A 64 26.85 -10.16 15.47
C LEU A 64 27.50 -11.54 15.67
N THR A 65 27.06 -12.51 14.88
CA THR A 65 27.65 -13.86 14.85
C THR A 65 28.83 -13.96 13.86
N ILE A 66 29.40 -12.83 13.45
CA ILE A 66 30.38 -12.73 12.37
C ILE A 66 31.75 -12.40 12.95
N SER A 67 32.78 -13.11 12.50
CA SER A 67 34.14 -12.82 12.91
C SER A 67 34.68 -11.55 12.25
N ARG A 68 35.66 -10.91 12.88
CA ARG A 68 36.30 -9.71 12.33
C ARG A 68 36.90 -9.96 10.94
N LYS A 69 37.48 -11.15 10.72
CA LYS A 69 38.09 -11.51 9.43
C LYS A 69 37.03 -11.57 8.33
N GLU A 70 35.93 -12.28 8.59
CA GLU A 70 34.80 -12.33 7.66
C GLU A 70 34.25 -10.94 7.37
N LEU A 71 34.15 -10.07 8.38
CA LEU A 71 33.69 -8.70 8.18
C LEU A 71 34.60 -7.88 7.26
N LEU A 72 35.93 -8.05 7.38
CA LEU A 72 36.89 -7.43 6.47
C LEU A 72 36.77 -7.98 5.06
N ASP A 73 36.62 -9.30 4.91
CA ASP A 73 36.44 -9.94 3.60
C ASP A 73 35.16 -9.42 2.91
N VAL A 74 34.04 -9.32 3.64
CA VAL A 74 32.79 -8.71 3.14
C VAL A 74 33.01 -7.26 2.73
N LEU A 75 33.70 -6.45 3.53
CA LEU A 75 33.98 -5.05 3.20
C LEU A 75 34.81 -4.88 1.91
N MET A 76 35.68 -5.85 1.60
CA MET A 76 36.47 -5.84 0.37
C MET A 76 35.70 -6.38 -0.84
N GLU A 77 34.87 -7.41 -0.63
CA GLU A 77 34.08 -8.05 -1.69
C GLU A 77 32.78 -7.33 -2.01
N GLY A 78 32.16 -6.67 -1.03
CA GLY A 78 30.88 -5.96 -1.17
C GLY A 78 29.63 -6.81 -1.02
N ARG A 79 29.73 -8.01 -0.44
CA ARG A 79 28.64 -9.01 -0.36
C ARG A 79 28.90 -10.01 0.76
N GLY A 80 27.84 -10.67 1.22
CA GLY A 80 27.92 -11.75 2.23
C GLY A 80 27.27 -11.44 3.57
N LEU A 81 26.76 -10.22 3.77
CA LEU A 81 25.94 -9.87 4.93
C LEU A 81 24.46 -9.84 4.56
N ASP A 82 23.62 -10.30 5.49
CA ASP A 82 22.17 -10.12 5.42
C ASP A 82 21.78 -8.68 5.78
N VAL A 83 20.54 -8.32 5.43
CA VAL A 83 20.02 -6.95 5.63
C VAL A 83 19.93 -6.56 7.11
N GLU A 84 19.58 -7.48 8.00
CA GLU A 84 19.43 -7.20 9.43
C GLU A 84 20.79 -6.85 10.04
N THR A 85 21.82 -7.58 9.65
CA THR A 85 23.20 -7.30 10.03
C THR A 85 23.68 -5.95 9.48
N LEU A 86 23.42 -5.66 8.20
CA LEU A 86 23.79 -4.39 7.58
C LEU A 86 23.09 -3.19 8.26
N GLU A 87 21.81 -3.31 8.61
CA GLU A 87 21.07 -2.28 9.35
C GLU A 87 21.66 -2.03 10.74
N LYS A 88 22.01 -3.12 11.46
CA LYS A 88 22.68 -3.02 12.76
C LYS A 88 24.02 -2.28 12.65
N LEU A 89 24.84 -2.63 11.66
CA LEU A 89 26.14 -2.02 11.40
C LEU A 89 26.02 -0.54 10.96
N ALA A 90 25.07 -0.22 10.10
CA ALA A 90 24.80 1.14 9.65
C ALA A 90 24.39 2.05 10.83
N ARG A 91 23.62 1.52 11.79
CA ARG A 91 23.15 2.28 12.96
C ARG A 91 24.24 2.67 13.96
N ILE A 92 25.34 1.92 13.99
CA ILE A 92 26.47 2.16 14.90
C ILE A 92 27.58 3.00 14.28
N ALA A 93 27.33 3.65 13.14
CA ALA A 93 28.32 4.49 12.47
C ALA A 93 28.82 5.62 13.40
N PRO A 94 30.15 5.70 13.64
CA PRO A 94 30.74 6.82 14.37
C PRO A 94 30.75 8.11 13.53
N THR A 95 30.71 9.27 14.18
CA THR A 95 30.87 10.57 13.52
C THR A 95 32.31 10.76 13.04
N GLU A 96 32.56 11.73 12.15
CA GLU A 96 33.92 12.00 11.65
C GLU A 96 34.89 12.37 12.78
N GLU A 97 34.42 13.11 13.79
CA GLU A 97 35.19 13.49 14.97
C GLU A 97 35.56 12.26 15.82
N GLU A 98 34.58 11.37 16.04
CA GLU A 98 34.78 10.13 16.78
C GLU A 98 35.73 9.16 16.04
N GLN A 99 35.58 9.07 14.72
CA GLN A 99 36.50 8.29 13.89
C GLN A 99 37.93 8.79 14.02
N SER A 100 38.13 10.11 13.97
CA SER A 100 39.44 10.74 14.14
C SER A 100 40.01 10.45 15.52
N GLN A 101 39.21 10.64 16.57
CA GLN A 101 39.61 10.36 17.96
C GLN A 101 40.03 8.90 18.17
N ILE A 102 39.31 7.94 17.56
CA ILE A 102 39.66 6.53 17.61
C ILE A 102 40.95 6.26 16.84
N LEU A 103 41.09 6.78 15.62
CA LEU A 103 42.22 6.51 14.73
C LEU A 103 43.55 7.13 15.21
N GLU A 104 43.47 8.24 15.94
CA GLU A 104 44.60 8.96 16.55
C GLU A 104 45.06 8.35 17.89
N TYR A 105 44.32 7.39 18.45
CA TYR A 105 44.71 6.72 19.68
C TYR A 105 46.08 6.05 19.54
N SER A 106 47.04 6.53 20.34
CA SER A 106 48.46 6.13 20.33
C SER A 106 48.84 5.17 21.45
N GLY A 107 47.89 4.81 22.32
CA GLY A 107 48.11 3.81 23.37
C GLY A 107 47.99 2.38 22.87
N ASP A 108 48.00 1.42 23.80
CA ASP A 108 47.83 0.00 23.50
C ASP A 108 46.36 -0.32 23.14
N PRO A 109 46.05 -0.70 21.88
CA PRO A 109 44.68 -0.98 21.46
C PRO A 109 44.01 -2.11 22.25
N THR A 110 44.77 -3.04 22.84
CA THR A 110 44.20 -4.15 23.64
C THR A 110 43.57 -3.68 24.95
N ARG A 111 43.85 -2.43 25.36
CA ARG A 111 43.27 -1.79 26.54
C ARG A 111 41.98 -1.03 26.23
N LEU A 112 41.60 -0.89 24.97
CA LEU A 112 40.34 -0.25 24.58
C LEU A 112 39.15 -1.13 24.99
N ALA A 113 38.01 -0.48 25.28
CA ALA A 113 36.75 -1.19 25.45
C ALA A 113 36.31 -1.89 24.14
N ASP A 114 35.43 -2.89 24.25
CA ASP A 114 35.05 -3.77 23.12
C ASP A 114 34.62 -2.99 21.86
N ALA A 115 33.87 -1.90 22.03
CA ALA A 115 33.37 -1.06 20.94
C ALA A 115 34.51 -0.30 20.24
N GLU A 116 35.31 0.43 20.98
CA GLU A 116 36.46 1.19 20.48
C GLU A 116 37.50 0.27 19.86
N PHE A 117 37.76 -0.89 20.47
CA PHE A 117 38.66 -1.90 19.94
C PHE A 117 38.18 -2.40 18.57
N PHE A 118 36.88 -2.69 18.42
CA PHE A 118 36.29 -3.07 17.13
C PHE A 118 36.41 -1.95 16.10
N LEU A 119 35.97 -0.74 16.44
CA LEU A 119 35.99 0.41 15.54
C LEU A 119 37.41 0.76 15.10
N TYR A 120 38.38 0.76 16.02
CA TYR A 120 39.79 1.00 15.73
C TYR A 120 40.31 0.06 14.64
N HIS A 121 40.06 -1.25 14.80
CA HIS A 121 40.57 -2.25 13.87
C HIS A 121 39.88 -2.18 12.50
N ILE A 122 38.56 -1.98 12.48
CA ILE A 122 37.81 -1.88 11.23
C ILE A 122 38.17 -0.61 10.47
N LEU A 123 38.24 0.55 11.13
CA LEU A 123 38.58 1.83 10.49
C LEU A 123 40.05 1.89 10.07
N LYS A 124 40.98 1.28 10.81
CA LYS A 124 42.40 1.19 10.38
C LYS A 124 42.55 0.31 9.15
N ALA A 125 41.82 -0.81 9.08
CA ALA A 125 41.91 -1.72 7.95
C ALA A 125 41.16 -1.20 6.72
N VAL A 126 39.97 -0.62 6.93
CA VAL A 126 39.10 -0.07 5.89
C VAL A 126 38.54 1.26 6.39
N PRO A 127 39.20 2.40 6.12
CA PRO A 127 38.74 3.72 6.57
C PRO A 127 37.32 4.06 6.11
N SER A 128 36.90 3.51 4.97
CA SER A 128 35.56 3.70 4.39
C SER A 128 34.52 2.67 4.87
N ALA A 129 34.78 1.88 5.92
CA ALA A 129 33.93 0.74 6.28
C ALA A 129 32.44 1.07 6.40
N PHE A 130 32.09 2.15 7.10
CA PHE A 130 30.69 2.55 7.29
C PHE A 130 30.04 3.11 6.02
N ILE A 131 30.81 3.75 5.14
CA ILE A 131 30.35 4.12 3.80
C ILE A 131 29.98 2.85 3.02
N ARG A 132 30.84 1.83 3.08
CA ARG A 132 30.60 0.55 2.40
C ARG A 132 29.38 -0.17 2.95
N PHE A 133 29.19 -0.22 4.27
CA PHE A 133 28.00 -0.81 4.88
C PHE A 133 26.71 -0.11 4.42
N ASN A 134 26.67 1.22 4.44
CA ASN A 134 25.51 1.98 3.99
C ASN A 134 25.24 1.77 2.48
N ALA A 135 26.28 1.75 1.65
CA ALA A 135 26.15 1.50 0.22
C ALA A 135 25.67 0.06 -0.08
N MET A 136 26.15 -0.94 0.68
CA MET A 136 25.66 -2.33 0.58
C MET A 136 24.20 -2.44 1.01
N LEU A 137 23.80 -1.76 2.08
CA LEU A 137 22.40 -1.72 2.54
C LEU A 137 21.49 -1.07 1.49
N PHE A 138 21.92 0.06 0.92
CA PHE A 138 21.19 0.70 -0.17
C PHE A 138 21.02 -0.22 -1.37
N ARG A 139 22.10 -0.87 -1.81
CA ARG A 139 22.06 -1.83 -2.92
C ARG A 139 21.10 -3.00 -2.64
N TYR A 140 21.08 -3.50 -1.41
CA TYR A 140 20.18 -4.58 -1.01
C TYR A 140 18.71 -4.16 -1.12
N ASN A 141 18.38 -2.96 -0.66
CA ASN A 141 17.01 -2.46 -0.64
C ASN A 141 16.52 -1.95 -2.00
N TYR A 142 17.44 -1.55 -2.88
CA TYR A 142 17.12 -0.89 -4.15
C TYR A 142 16.08 -1.64 -4.99
N ASP A 143 16.25 -2.95 -5.19
CA ASP A 143 15.37 -3.75 -6.07
C ASP A 143 13.93 -3.77 -5.56
N ALA A 144 13.73 -3.90 -4.24
CA ALA A 144 12.41 -3.86 -3.63
C ALA A 144 11.77 -2.47 -3.73
N GLU A 145 12.57 -1.42 -3.52
CA GLU A 145 12.10 -0.04 -3.57
C GLU A 145 11.73 0.40 -5.00
N ILE A 146 12.55 0.06 -6.01
CA ILE A 146 12.25 0.37 -7.41
C ILE A 146 11.07 -0.45 -7.93
N ALA A 147 10.92 -1.71 -7.50
CA ALA A 147 9.76 -2.53 -7.82
C ALA A 147 8.46 -1.92 -7.27
N SER A 148 8.47 -1.45 -6.01
CA SER A 148 7.33 -0.77 -5.39
C SER A 148 6.94 0.51 -6.14
N LEU A 149 7.93 1.30 -6.59
CA LEU A 149 7.69 2.48 -7.44
C LEU A 149 7.05 2.07 -8.78
N LYS A 150 7.58 1.06 -9.46
CA LYS A 150 7.03 0.56 -10.73
C LYS A 150 5.60 0.03 -10.57
N GLU A 151 5.30 -0.71 -9.50
CA GLU A 151 3.95 -1.19 -9.20
C GLU A 151 2.98 -0.03 -8.97
N SER A 152 3.43 1.02 -8.26
CA SER A 152 2.64 2.23 -8.02
C SER A 152 2.31 2.95 -9.34
N VAL A 153 3.31 3.09 -10.22
CA VAL A 153 3.12 3.67 -11.57
C VAL A 153 2.14 2.82 -12.39
N GLN A 154 2.31 1.51 -12.40
CA GLN A 154 1.42 0.59 -13.13
C GLN A 154 -0.02 0.62 -12.60
N THR A 155 -0.19 0.67 -11.29
CA THR A 155 -1.51 0.75 -10.64
C THR A 155 -2.28 1.99 -11.09
N LEU A 156 -1.61 3.15 -11.17
CA LEU A 156 -2.23 4.39 -11.63
C LEU A 156 -2.60 4.33 -13.12
N GLU A 157 -1.73 3.76 -13.96
CA GLU A 157 -2.02 3.57 -15.38
C GLU A 157 -3.22 2.64 -15.61
N LEU A 158 -3.21 1.48 -14.97
CA LEU A 158 -4.30 0.52 -15.08
C LEU A 158 -5.60 1.08 -14.50
N GLY A 159 -5.53 1.81 -13.38
CA GLY A 159 -6.69 2.52 -12.83
C GLY A 159 -7.27 3.55 -13.81
N CYS A 160 -6.42 4.31 -14.52
CA CYS A 160 -6.91 5.20 -15.59
C CYS A 160 -7.55 4.41 -16.74
N LYS A 161 -6.97 3.27 -17.13
CA LYS A 161 -7.53 2.40 -18.18
C LYS A 161 -8.89 1.82 -17.77
N GLU A 162 -9.03 1.33 -16.55
CA GLU A 162 -10.31 0.87 -15.98
C GLU A 162 -11.37 1.97 -16.07
N LEU A 163 -11.03 3.19 -15.63
CA LEU A 163 -11.94 4.35 -15.72
C LEU A 163 -12.32 4.74 -17.13
N ARG A 164 -11.44 4.54 -18.12
CA ARG A 164 -11.67 4.92 -19.52
C ARG A 164 -12.34 3.82 -20.34
N THR A 165 -12.42 2.62 -19.81
CA THR A 165 -13.03 1.47 -20.48
C THR A 165 -14.56 1.65 -20.53
N ARG A 166 -15.14 1.47 -21.71
CA ARG A 166 -16.60 1.49 -21.86
C ARG A 166 -17.16 0.19 -21.30
N GLY A 167 -18.14 0.31 -20.42
CA GLY A 167 -18.73 -0.85 -19.76
C GLY A 167 -19.92 -0.46 -18.91
N LEU A 168 -20.22 -1.30 -17.93
CA LEU A 168 -21.35 -1.10 -17.03
C LEU A 168 -21.25 0.21 -16.24
N PHE A 169 -20.03 0.66 -15.92
CA PHE A 169 -19.81 1.94 -15.24
C PHE A 169 -20.36 3.12 -16.05
N MET A 170 -20.08 3.16 -17.36
CA MET A 170 -20.62 4.19 -18.25
C MET A 170 -22.15 4.13 -18.34
N LYS A 171 -22.73 2.92 -18.36
CA LYS A 171 -24.19 2.74 -18.34
C LYS A 171 -24.82 3.27 -17.05
N LEU A 172 -24.16 3.06 -15.90
CA LEU A 172 -24.58 3.64 -14.63
C LEU A 172 -24.56 5.18 -14.70
N LEU A 173 -23.46 5.78 -15.19
CA LEU A 173 -23.38 7.23 -15.36
C LEU A 173 -24.46 7.78 -16.30
N GLU A 174 -24.74 7.08 -17.41
CA GLU A 174 -25.80 7.44 -18.35
C GLU A 174 -27.19 7.38 -17.70
N ALA A 175 -27.46 6.32 -16.93
CA ALA A 175 -28.72 6.16 -16.21
C ALA A 175 -28.89 7.28 -15.15
N ILE A 176 -27.81 7.64 -14.44
CA ILE A 176 -27.80 8.77 -13.49
C ILE A 176 -28.11 10.09 -14.21
N LEU A 177 -27.45 10.36 -15.36
CA LEU A 177 -27.70 11.57 -16.13
C LEU A 177 -29.16 11.66 -16.59
N LYS A 178 -29.71 10.55 -17.12
CA LYS A 178 -31.11 10.47 -17.56
C LYS A 178 -32.08 10.71 -16.40
N ALA A 179 -31.86 10.06 -15.25
CA ALA A 179 -32.69 10.24 -14.07
C ALA A 179 -32.62 11.69 -13.56
N GLY A 180 -31.41 12.25 -13.46
CA GLY A 180 -31.19 13.64 -13.06
C GLY A 180 -31.89 14.64 -13.99
N ASN A 181 -31.78 14.47 -15.31
CA ASN A 181 -32.45 15.32 -16.29
C ASN A 181 -33.97 15.25 -16.18
N ARG A 182 -34.52 14.05 -15.95
CA ARG A 182 -35.97 13.86 -15.76
C ARG A 182 -36.47 14.56 -14.49
N MET A 183 -35.73 14.45 -13.40
CA MET A 183 -36.10 15.07 -12.12
C MET A 183 -35.98 16.59 -12.15
N ASN A 184 -35.01 17.12 -12.89
CA ASN A 184 -34.75 18.56 -12.98
C ASN A 184 -35.41 19.20 -14.22
N ALA A 185 -36.36 18.52 -14.86
CA ALA A 185 -37.06 19.04 -16.03
C ALA A 185 -37.73 20.40 -15.72
N GLY A 186 -37.54 21.38 -16.60
CA GLY A 186 -38.06 22.74 -16.41
C GLY A 186 -37.22 23.63 -15.47
N THR A 187 -36.10 23.13 -14.94
CA THR A 187 -35.14 23.94 -14.18
C THR A 187 -33.87 24.19 -15.00
N SER A 188 -33.01 25.11 -14.55
CA SER A 188 -31.67 25.34 -15.13
C SER A 188 -30.72 24.13 -15.03
N ARG A 189 -31.09 23.12 -14.23
CA ARG A 189 -30.35 21.85 -14.08
C ARG A 189 -30.90 20.72 -14.94
N GLY A 190 -31.98 20.96 -15.69
CA GLY A 190 -32.52 20.02 -16.67
C GLY A 190 -31.74 20.04 -17.99
N ASN A 191 -31.93 19.01 -18.83
CA ASN A 191 -31.28 18.87 -20.14
C ASN A 191 -29.74 18.98 -20.13
N ALA A 192 -29.11 18.60 -19.03
CA ALA A 192 -27.66 18.54 -18.92
C ALA A 192 -27.10 17.47 -19.88
N GLN A 193 -25.94 17.76 -20.48
CA GLN A 193 -25.21 16.83 -21.33
C GLN A 193 -24.20 15.98 -20.55
N ALA A 194 -23.78 16.47 -19.39
CA ALA A 194 -22.84 15.81 -18.49
C ALA A 194 -23.04 16.32 -17.06
N PHE A 195 -22.45 15.62 -16.10
CA PHE A 195 -22.35 16.06 -14.71
C PHE A 195 -20.94 15.76 -14.18
N ASN A 196 -20.50 16.52 -13.20
CA ASN A 196 -19.22 16.27 -12.53
C ASN A 196 -19.35 15.07 -11.57
N LEU A 197 -18.42 14.12 -11.61
CA LEU A 197 -18.46 12.91 -10.79
C LEU A 197 -18.50 13.16 -9.27
N SER A 198 -18.05 14.31 -8.79
CA SER A 198 -18.26 14.72 -7.38
C SER A 198 -19.74 14.69 -6.95
N SER A 199 -20.67 14.79 -7.90
CA SER A 199 -22.11 14.71 -7.66
C SER A 199 -22.59 13.29 -7.30
N LEU A 200 -21.79 12.25 -7.59
CA LEU A 200 -22.17 10.86 -7.32
C LEU A 200 -22.46 10.60 -5.83
N ARG A 201 -21.72 11.26 -4.93
CA ARG A 201 -21.92 11.17 -3.48
C ARG A 201 -23.29 11.70 -3.02
N LYS A 202 -23.96 12.55 -3.81
CA LYS A 202 -25.25 13.15 -3.46
C LYS A 202 -26.44 12.26 -3.82
N LEU A 203 -26.22 11.16 -4.56
CA LEU A 203 -27.29 10.28 -5.03
C LEU A 203 -27.96 9.50 -3.89
N SER A 204 -27.25 9.27 -2.79
CA SER A 204 -27.79 8.68 -1.55
C SER A 204 -28.68 9.64 -0.76
N ASP A 205 -28.51 10.95 -0.96
CA ASP A 205 -29.21 11.97 -0.18
C ASP A 205 -30.60 12.28 -0.75
N VAL A 206 -30.76 12.08 -2.05
CA VAL A 206 -32.03 12.30 -2.75
C VAL A 206 -32.93 11.08 -2.54
N ARG A 207 -34.10 11.29 -1.92
CA ARG A 207 -35.07 10.23 -1.60
C ARG A 207 -36.38 10.42 -2.34
N SER A 208 -37.11 9.33 -2.52
CA SER A 208 -38.50 9.31 -2.99
C SER A 208 -39.43 10.08 -2.03
N SER A 209 -40.64 10.39 -2.50
CA SER A 209 -41.67 11.09 -1.71
C SER A 209 -42.08 10.35 -0.43
N ASP A 210 -41.91 9.03 -0.39
CA ASP A 210 -42.16 8.20 0.79
C ASP A 210 -40.92 8.06 1.71
N GLY A 211 -39.78 8.65 1.34
CA GLY A 211 -38.51 8.61 2.08
C GLY A 211 -37.77 7.27 2.05
N LYS A 212 -38.34 6.22 1.45
CA LYS A 212 -37.84 4.84 1.56
C LYS A 212 -36.74 4.51 0.56
N THR A 213 -36.83 5.01 -0.67
CA THR A 213 -35.92 4.65 -1.76
C THR A 213 -35.06 5.85 -2.14
N THR A 214 -33.74 5.68 -2.15
CA THR A 214 -32.81 6.71 -2.64
C THR A 214 -32.79 6.72 -4.17
N LEU A 215 -32.38 7.84 -4.77
CA LEU A 215 -32.18 7.94 -6.22
C LEU A 215 -31.15 6.91 -6.70
N LEU A 216 -30.09 6.68 -5.90
CA LEU A 216 -29.11 5.64 -6.19
C LEU A 216 -29.76 4.25 -6.27
N ASN A 217 -30.57 3.87 -5.27
CA ASN A 217 -31.23 2.57 -5.25
C ASN A 217 -32.14 2.38 -6.46
N PHE A 218 -32.90 3.41 -6.83
CA PHE A 218 -33.72 3.40 -8.03
C PHE A 218 -32.89 3.19 -9.30
N VAL A 219 -31.81 3.97 -9.49
CA VAL A 219 -30.97 3.85 -10.69
C VAL A 219 -30.29 2.49 -10.78
N VAL A 220 -29.75 1.98 -9.67
CA VAL A 220 -29.13 0.66 -9.63
C VAL A 220 -30.17 -0.42 -9.96
N GLU A 221 -31.38 -0.32 -9.43
CA GLU A 221 -32.47 -1.26 -9.73
C GLU A 221 -32.85 -1.25 -11.23
N GLU A 222 -32.93 -0.07 -11.85
CA GLU A 222 -33.18 0.05 -13.30
C GLU A 222 -32.06 -0.54 -14.16
N VAL A 223 -30.80 -0.32 -13.78
CA VAL A 223 -29.65 -0.89 -14.50
C VAL A 223 -29.62 -2.41 -14.33
N VAL A 224 -29.88 -2.93 -13.12
CA VAL A 224 -30.03 -4.37 -12.86
C VAL A 224 -31.11 -4.97 -13.76
N ARG A 225 -32.30 -4.34 -13.83
CA ARG A 225 -33.40 -4.81 -14.68
C ARG A 225 -33.02 -4.82 -16.16
N SER A 226 -32.36 -3.76 -16.63
CA SER A 226 -31.90 -3.63 -18.02
C SER A 226 -30.88 -4.71 -18.39
N GLU A 227 -29.89 -4.97 -17.53
CA GLU A 227 -28.90 -6.01 -17.74
C GLU A 227 -29.52 -7.42 -17.69
N GLY A 228 -30.44 -7.66 -16.77
CA GLY A 228 -31.20 -8.91 -16.73
C GLY A 228 -32.01 -9.17 -17.99
N LYS A 229 -32.68 -8.15 -18.53
CA LYS A 229 -33.38 -8.24 -19.82
C LYS A 229 -32.41 -8.57 -20.96
N ARG A 230 -31.21 -7.98 -20.96
CA ARG A 230 -30.16 -8.26 -21.94
C ARG A 230 -29.67 -9.71 -21.85
N CYS A 231 -29.51 -10.26 -20.64
CA CYS A 231 -29.18 -11.67 -20.44
C CYS A 231 -30.23 -12.59 -21.08
N VAL A 232 -31.52 -12.37 -20.82
CA VAL A 232 -32.61 -13.18 -21.39
C VAL A 232 -32.60 -13.14 -22.92
N ILE A 233 -32.44 -11.96 -23.52
CA ILE A 233 -32.37 -11.81 -24.99
C ILE A 233 -31.19 -12.60 -25.56
N ASN A 234 -30.01 -12.50 -24.95
CA ASN A 234 -28.83 -13.22 -25.41
C ASN A 234 -28.99 -14.75 -25.29
N THR A 235 -29.60 -15.24 -24.22
CA THR A 235 -29.90 -16.68 -24.05
C THR A 235 -30.86 -17.18 -25.12
N ASN A 236 -31.93 -16.44 -25.41
CA ASN A 236 -32.90 -16.80 -26.46
C ASN A 236 -32.25 -16.84 -27.86
N HIS A 237 -31.32 -15.92 -28.13
CA HIS A 237 -30.57 -15.89 -29.38
C HIS A 237 -29.56 -17.06 -29.49
N SER A 238 -28.98 -17.50 -28.39
CA SER A 238 -28.04 -18.65 -28.35
C SER A 238 -28.78 -19.99 -28.56
N LEU A 239 -29.97 -20.13 -27.96
CA LEU A 239 -30.85 -21.29 -28.17
C LEU A 239 -31.39 -21.35 -29.61
N SER A 240 -31.73 -20.20 -30.21
CA SER A 240 -32.23 -20.14 -31.59
C SER A 240 -31.16 -20.50 -32.64
N ARG A 241 -29.87 -20.29 -32.35
CA ARG A 241 -28.76 -20.69 -33.26
C ARG A 241 -28.39 -22.16 -33.15
N SER A 242 -28.72 -22.81 -32.03
CA SER A 242 -28.45 -24.24 -31.82
C SER A 242 -29.55 -25.15 -32.38
N ASN A 243 -30.74 -24.60 -32.64
CA ASN A 243 -31.91 -25.34 -33.15
C ASN A 243 -32.14 -25.12 -34.66
N SER A 244 -31.12 -25.36 -35.48
CA SER A 244 -31.21 -25.31 -36.95
C SER A 244 -31.89 -26.55 -37.57
N GLN A 245 -32.56 -27.39 -36.79
CA GLN A 245 -33.41 -28.49 -37.26
C GLN A 245 -34.61 -28.68 -36.32
N SER A 246 -35.69 -27.92 -36.53
CA SER A 246 -37.05 -28.48 -36.56
C SER A 246 -38.05 -27.41 -36.99
N HIS A 247 -38.76 -27.68 -38.07
CA HIS A 247 -39.95 -26.94 -38.49
C HIS A 247 -41.01 -26.90 -37.37
N ASN A 248 -41.81 -25.83 -37.38
CA ASN A 248 -43.01 -25.57 -36.58
C ASN A 248 -42.81 -25.38 -35.07
N ARG A 249 -42.41 -24.16 -34.69
CA ARG A 249 -42.90 -23.56 -33.43
C ARG A 249 -43.72 -22.31 -33.75
N ASN A 250 -44.99 -22.37 -33.39
CA ASN A 250 -45.88 -21.22 -33.30
C ASN A 250 -45.22 -20.11 -32.46
N PRO A 251 -45.16 -18.84 -32.92
CA PRO A 251 -44.61 -17.74 -32.13
C PRO A 251 -45.45 -17.36 -30.90
N SER A 252 -46.61 -17.99 -30.70
CA SER A 252 -47.64 -17.59 -29.75
C SER A 252 -47.51 -18.18 -28.34
N ALA A 253 -46.46 -18.98 -28.05
CA ALA A 253 -46.28 -19.62 -26.73
C ALA A 253 -45.29 -18.93 -25.78
N GLU A 254 -44.54 -17.90 -26.22
CA GLU A 254 -43.55 -17.21 -25.35
C GLU A 254 -44.14 -16.12 -24.44
N ASN A 255 -45.46 -15.90 -24.50
CA ASN A 255 -46.10 -14.73 -23.86
C ASN A 255 -46.95 -15.02 -22.60
N ILE A 256 -46.73 -16.14 -21.89
CA ILE A 256 -47.51 -16.50 -20.70
C ILE A 256 -46.65 -16.67 -19.43
N LYS A 257 -45.64 -15.82 -19.23
CA LYS A 257 -45.17 -15.54 -17.87
C LYS A 257 -45.86 -14.27 -17.38
N PRO A 258 -46.51 -14.26 -16.20
CA PRO A 258 -47.02 -13.04 -15.59
C PRO A 258 -45.95 -11.95 -15.60
N LYS A 259 -46.34 -10.70 -15.86
CA LYS A 259 -45.42 -9.55 -15.92
C LYS A 259 -44.48 -9.50 -14.70
N GLU A 260 -45.02 -9.80 -13.52
CA GLU A 260 -44.27 -9.84 -12.27
C GLU A 260 -43.24 -10.96 -12.17
N GLU A 261 -43.48 -12.11 -12.80
CA GLU A 261 -42.53 -13.22 -12.83
C GLU A 261 -41.36 -12.90 -13.77
N ARG A 262 -41.66 -12.29 -14.92
CA ARG A 262 -40.67 -11.80 -15.87
C ARG A 262 -39.78 -10.71 -15.27
N GLU A 263 -40.37 -9.77 -14.53
CA GLU A 263 -39.60 -8.75 -13.82
C GLU A 263 -38.69 -9.36 -12.74
N ARG A 264 -39.17 -10.37 -11.99
CA ARG A 264 -38.34 -11.11 -11.02
C ARG A 264 -37.18 -11.84 -11.68
N GLU A 265 -37.40 -12.46 -12.84
CA GLU A 265 -36.37 -13.13 -13.62
C GLU A 265 -35.27 -12.16 -14.07
N TYR A 266 -35.64 -10.98 -14.61
CA TYR A 266 -34.67 -9.94 -14.96
C TYR A 266 -33.85 -9.48 -13.76
N MET A 267 -34.51 -9.20 -12.63
CA MET A 267 -33.78 -8.79 -11.43
C MET A 267 -32.80 -9.87 -10.95
N THR A 268 -33.19 -11.14 -11.01
CA THR A 268 -32.33 -12.26 -10.58
C THR A 268 -31.10 -12.42 -11.47
N LEU A 269 -31.23 -12.22 -12.78
CA LEU A 269 -30.13 -12.35 -13.74
C LEU A 269 -29.21 -11.14 -13.78
N GLY A 270 -29.75 -9.92 -13.62
CA GLY A 270 -28.96 -8.69 -13.71
C GLY A 270 -28.19 -8.37 -12.43
N LEU A 271 -28.66 -8.82 -11.27
CA LEU A 271 -28.10 -8.43 -9.98
C LEU A 271 -26.64 -8.92 -9.78
N PRO A 272 -26.25 -10.15 -10.15
CA PRO A 272 -24.85 -10.56 -10.12
C PRO A 272 -23.96 -9.76 -11.07
N VAL A 273 -24.50 -9.32 -12.21
CA VAL A 273 -23.75 -8.52 -13.20
C VAL A 273 -23.44 -7.14 -12.61
N VAL A 274 -24.43 -6.47 -12.03
CA VAL A 274 -24.23 -5.14 -11.44
C VAL A 274 -23.44 -5.21 -10.13
N GLY A 275 -23.71 -6.20 -9.27
CA GLY A 275 -22.92 -6.41 -8.06
C GLY A 275 -21.48 -6.87 -8.31
N GLY A 276 -21.17 -7.37 -9.51
CA GLY A 276 -19.82 -7.76 -9.90
C GLY A 276 -18.93 -6.59 -10.35
N ILE A 277 -19.52 -5.42 -10.65
CA ILE A 277 -18.78 -4.30 -11.25
C ILE A 277 -17.60 -3.84 -10.41
N SER A 278 -17.74 -3.83 -9.08
CA SER A 278 -16.70 -3.40 -8.14
C SER A 278 -15.40 -4.21 -8.29
N ALA A 279 -15.47 -5.46 -8.77
CA ALA A 279 -14.30 -6.29 -9.02
C ALA A 279 -13.49 -5.84 -10.26
N GLU A 280 -14.13 -5.23 -11.26
CA GLU A 280 -13.48 -4.73 -12.48
C GLU A 280 -12.60 -3.49 -12.24
N PHE A 281 -12.73 -2.85 -11.07
CA PHE A 281 -12.06 -1.59 -10.71
C PHE A 281 -11.02 -1.78 -9.60
N SER A 282 -10.29 -2.90 -9.61
CA SER A 282 -9.33 -3.24 -8.57
C SER A 282 -8.18 -2.23 -8.48
N ASN A 283 -7.67 -1.72 -9.62
CA ASN A 283 -6.57 -0.76 -9.64
C ASN A 283 -7.05 0.64 -9.25
N VAL A 284 -8.27 1.04 -9.62
CA VAL A 284 -8.89 2.27 -9.10
C VAL A 284 -8.97 2.26 -7.57
N LYS A 285 -9.35 1.13 -6.96
CA LYS A 285 -9.42 1.01 -5.50
C LYS A 285 -8.03 1.11 -4.84
N LYS A 286 -7.01 0.49 -5.44
CA LYS A 286 -5.61 0.63 -5.00
C LYS A 286 -5.12 2.08 -5.15
N ALA A 287 -5.31 2.69 -6.31
CA ALA A 287 -4.94 4.08 -6.61
C ALA A 287 -5.59 5.09 -5.64
N ALA A 288 -6.84 4.84 -5.25
CA ALA A 288 -7.56 5.67 -4.27
C ALA A 288 -6.95 5.63 -2.85
N SER A 289 -6.11 4.65 -2.54
CA SER A 289 -5.42 4.51 -1.25
C SER A 289 -3.98 5.02 -1.28
N MET A 290 -3.48 5.42 -2.45
CA MET A 290 -2.13 5.94 -2.61
C MET A 290 -2.03 7.37 -2.09
N ASP A 291 -0.90 7.69 -1.46
CA ASP A 291 -0.54 9.06 -1.10
C ASP A 291 0.22 9.73 -2.25
N HIS A 292 -0.30 10.85 -2.74
CA HIS A 292 0.29 11.56 -3.88
C HIS A 292 1.69 12.09 -3.56
N ASP A 293 1.89 12.68 -2.39
CA ASP A 293 3.14 13.36 -2.04
C ASP A 293 4.26 12.36 -1.77
N SER A 294 3.95 11.20 -1.20
CA SER A 294 4.87 10.08 -1.07
C SER A 294 5.24 9.53 -2.45
N PHE A 295 4.24 9.24 -3.30
CA PHE A 295 4.48 8.75 -4.67
C PHE A 295 5.38 9.71 -5.48
N ALA A 296 5.09 11.01 -5.44
CA ALA A 296 5.86 12.04 -6.15
C ALA A 296 7.34 12.10 -5.70
N ARG A 297 7.62 11.76 -4.44
CA ARG A 297 8.98 11.77 -3.87
C ARG A 297 9.75 10.46 -4.02
N MET A 298 9.09 9.33 -4.30
CA MET A 298 9.77 8.02 -4.37
C MET A 298 10.94 8.01 -5.35
N CYS A 299 10.72 8.48 -6.60
CA CYS A 299 11.75 8.48 -7.63
C CYS A 299 12.90 9.44 -7.30
N SER A 300 12.60 10.65 -6.81
CA SER A 300 13.62 11.63 -6.44
C SER A 300 14.43 11.17 -5.23
N ALA A 301 13.81 10.56 -4.21
CA ALA A 301 14.49 10.02 -3.04
C ALA A 301 15.47 8.89 -3.40
N LEU A 302 15.07 7.97 -4.30
CA LEU A 302 15.98 6.96 -4.86
C LEU A 302 17.14 7.61 -5.64
N THR A 303 16.84 8.60 -6.48
CA THR A 303 17.86 9.32 -7.25
C THR A 303 18.87 10.01 -6.34
N THR A 304 18.39 10.72 -5.31
CA THR A 304 19.25 11.40 -4.34
C THR A 304 20.18 10.40 -3.65
N ARG A 305 19.68 9.26 -3.18
CA ARG A 305 20.54 8.22 -2.58
C ARG A 305 21.55 7.62 -3.55
N VAL A 306 21.22 7.48 -4.85
CA VAL A 306 22.20 7.07 -5.87
C VAL A 306 23.32 8.09 -5.99
N VAL A 307 23.01 9.39 -6.00
CA VAL A 307 23.98 10.48 -6.09
C VAL A 307 24.83 10.55 -4.82
N GLU A 308 24.22 10.55 -3.63
CA GLU A 308 24.92 10.56 -2.34
C GLU A 308 25.87 9.36 -2.21
N THR A 309 25.40 8.15 -2.55
CA THR A 309 26.23 6.94 -2.50
C THR A 309 27.41 7.03 -3.49
N ARG A 310 27.20 7.66 -4.66
CA ARG A 310 28.25 7.88 -5.65
C ARG A 310 29.31 8.85 -5.15
N GLU A 311 28.91 9.94 -4.51
CA GLU A 311 29.83 10.93 -3.92
C GLU A 311 30.65 10.31 -2.80
N LEU A 312 30.02 9.55 -1.90
CA LEU A 312 30.71 8.85 -0.81
C LEU A 312 31.69 7.79 -1.32
N LEU A 313 31.44 7.17 -2.48
CA LEU A 313 32.39 6.22 -3.10
C LEU A 313 33.68 6.88 -3.59
N LEU A 314 33.70 8.19 -3.84
CA LEU A 314 34.94 8.89 -4.19
C LEU A 314 35.93 8.86 -3.01
N GLN A 315 35.42 8.85 -1.78
CA GLN A 315 36.22 8.72 -0.55
C GLN A 315 36.79 7.31 -0.38
N CYS A 316 36.31 6.34 -1.16
CA CYS A 316 36.75 4.94 -1.13
C CYS A 316 37.86 4.63 -2.15
N GLU A 317 38.26 5.57 -3.02
CA GLU A 317 39.13 5.28 -4.17
C GLU A 317 40.55 4.86 -3.81
N ASN A 318 41.08 5.29 -2.66
CA ASN A 318 42.42 4.90 -2.19
C ASN A 318 42.53 3.43 -1.75
N ASP A 319 41.41 2.72 -1.59
CA ASP A 319 41.31 1.30 -1.22
C ASP A 319 40.43 0.54 -2.23
N GLY A 320 40.46 1.00 -3.49
CA GLY A 320 39.54 0.66 -4.59
C GLY A 320 39.66 -0.77 -5.11
N GLY A 321 39.28 -1.75 -4.28
CA GLY A 321 39.16 -3.15 -4.64
C GLY A 321 37.88 -3.48 -5.44
N ARG A 322 37.49 -4.77 -5.39
CA ARG A 322 36.31 -5.33 -6.08
C ARG A 322 35.00 -4.59 -5.74
N PHE A 323 34.79 -4.25 -4.46
CA PHE A 323 33.62 -3.52 -3.99
C PHE A 323 33.35 -2.24 -4.80
N VAL A 324 34.34 -1.36 -4.94
CA VAL A 324 34.16 -0.04 -5.58
C VAL A 324 33.75 -0.20 -7.05
N ARG A 325 34.39 -1.13 -7.77
CA ARG A 325 34.03 -1.41 -9.17
C ARG A 325 32.61 -1.93 -9.29
N ASP A 326 32.23 -2.91 -8.48
CA ASP A 326 30.92 -3.55 -8.55
C ASP A 326 29.81 -2.60 -8.10
N MET A 327 30.08 -1.72 -7.13
CA MET A 327 29.15 -0.67 -6.70
C MET A 327 29.01 0.46 -7.73
N LYS A 328 30.10 0.90 -8.38
CA LYS A 328 30.03 1.86 -9.51
C LYS A 328 29.16 1.32 -10.65
N GLY A 329 29.29 0.03 -10.97
CA GLY A 329 28.44 -0.65 -11.96
C GLY A 329 26.96 -0.63 -11.58
N PHE A 330 26.64 -1.00 -10.33
CA PHE A 330 25.29 -0.93 -9.79
C PHE A 330 24.70 0.48 -9.86
N LEU A 331 25.42 1.51 -9.39
CA LEU A 331 24.91 2.89 -9.39
C LEU A 331 24.65 3.42 -10.80
N LYS A 332 25.46 3.02 -11.79
CA LYS A 332 25.24 3.39 -13.20
C LYS A 332 23.96 2.74 -13.74
N ALA A 333 23.75 1.46 -13.46
CA ALA A 333 22.52 0.76 -13.86
C ALA A 333 21.29 1.37 -13.19
N ALA A 334 21.38 1.63 -11.88
CA ALA A 334 20.32 2.25 -11.09
C ALA A 334 19.92 3.64 -11.61
N GLU A 335 20.89 4.45 -12.06
CA GLU A 335 20.64 5.78 -12.62
C GLU A 335 19.87 5.72 -13.95
N GLU A 336 20.26 4.83 -14.85
CA GLU A 336 19.55 4.64 -16.12
C GLU A 336 18.14 4.09 -15.91
N GLU A 337 17.98 3.13 -14.98
CA GLU A 337 16.67 2.59 -14.62
C GLU A 337 15.76 3.68 -14.00
N LEU A 338 16.28 4.47 -13.07
CA LEU A 338 15.53 5.57 -12.45
C LEU A 338 15.14 6.64 -13.47
N LYS A 339 15.99 6.90 -14.47
CA LYS A 339 15.67 7.82 -15.56
C LYS A 339 14.46 7.33 -16.36
N VAL A 340 14.42 6.05 -16.73
CA VAL A 340 13.28 5.44 -17.42
C VAL A 340 12.01 5.50 -16.55
N VAL A 341 12.11 5.09 -15.28
CA VAL A 341 10.97 5.09 -14.36
C VAL A 341 10.46 6.51 -14.09
N ARG A 342 11.33 7.52 -14.06
CA ARG A 342 10.94 8.93 -13.91
C ARG A 342 10.11 9.43 -15.09
N GLU A 343 10.52 9.12 -16.32
CA GLU A 343 9.75 9.51 -17.50
C GLU A 343 8.40 8.80 -17.53
N GLU A 344 8.36 7.53 -17.11
CA GLU A 344 7.11 6.80 -16.99
C GLU A 344 6.19 7.36 -15.91
N GLN A 345 6.73 7.71 -14.74
CA GLN A 345 6.00 8.39 -13.67
C GLN A 345 5.36 9.69 -14.18
N LYS A 346 6.10 10.52 -14.93
CA LYS A 346 5.56 11.75 -15.53
C LYS A 346 4.45 11.46 -16.54
N ARG A 347 4.66 10.47 -17.43
CA ARG A 347 3.67 10.07 -18.43
C ARG A 347 2.36 9.62 -17.77
N VAL A 348 2.45 8.80 -16.72
CA VAL A 348 1.27 8.30 -16.00
C VAL A 348 0.58 9.44 -15.23
N MET A 349 1.30 10.38 -14.64
CA MET A 349 0.67 11.55 -14.01
C MET A 349 -0.09 12.43 -15.02
N GLU A 350 0.43 12.58 -16.23
CA GLU A 350 -0.30 13.26 -17.31
C GLU A 350 -1.55 12.46 -17.75
N LEU A 351 -1.49 11.13 -17.73
CA LEU A 351 -2.65 10.27 -17.98
C LEU A 351 -3.72 10.42 -16.88
N VAL A 352 -3.32 10.49 -15.60
CA VAL A 352 -4.22 10.75 -14.46
C VAL A 352 -4.91 12.10 -14.63
N LYS A 353 -4.15 13.13 -15.02
CA LYS A 353 -4.69 14.47 -15.29
C LYS A 353 -5.72 14.45 -16.43
N LYS A 354 -5.38 13.88 -17.59
CA LYS A 354 -6.30 13.74 -18.73
C LYS A 354 -7.55 12.94 -18.39
N THR A 355 -7.42 11.90 -17.57
CA THR A 355 -8.55 11.08 -17.11
C THR A 355 -9.45 11.88 -16.16
N THR A 356 -8.86 12.70 -15.28
CA THR A 356 -9.61 13.63 -14.41
C THR A 356 -10.35 14.68 -15.21
N GLU A 357 -9.70 15.33 -16.18
CA GLU A 357 -10.32 16.33 -17.04
C GLU A 357 -11.51 15.79 -17.85
N TYR A 358 -11.44 14.53 -18.27
CA TYR A 358 -12.54 13.86 -18.98
C TYR A 358 -13.81 13.76 -18.14
N TYR A 359 -13.67 13.52 -16.83
CA TYR A 359 -14.80 13.37 -15.92
C TYR A 359 -15.18 14.66 -15.18
N GLN A 360 -14.26 15.61 -15.12
CA GLN A 360 -14.40 16.85 -14.38
C GLN A 360 -13.80 18.00 -15.20
N ALA A 361 -14.64 18.58 -16.07
CA ALA A 361 -14.23 19.71 -16.88
C ALA A 361 -13.76 20.88 -16.00
N GLY A 362 -12.54 21.36 -16.24
CA GLY A 362 -11.93 22.47 -15.48
C GLY A 362 -11.22 22.08 -14.19
N ALA A 363 -11.24 20.80 -13.77
CA ALA A 363 -10.57 20.36 -12.54
C ALA A 363 -9.04 20.56 -12.56
N SER A 364 -8.41 20.58 -13.74
CA SER A 364 -6.96 20.81 -13.87
C SER A 364 -6.52 22.26 -13.66
N LYS A 365 -7.45 23.20 -13.56
CA LYS A 365 -7.16 24.61 -13.22
C LYS A 365 -7.17 24.86 -11.72
N ASP A 366 -7.70 23.92 -10.95
CA ASP A 366 -7.78 24.03 -9.50
C ASP A 366 -6.45 23.59 -8.88
N LYS A 367 -5.66 24.58 -8.46
CA LYS A 367 -4.34 24.35 -7.83
C LYS A 367 -4.43 23.56 -6.52
N GLY A 368 -5.63 23.39 -5.95
CA GLY A 368 -5.88 22.59 -4.75
C GLY A 368 -6.45 21.19 -5.00
N ALA A 369 -6.69 20.78 -6.26
CA ALA A 369 -7.29 19.48 -6.55
C ALA A 369 -6.28 18.35 -6.31
N HIS A 370 -6.59 17.45 -5.38
CA HIS A 370 -5.77 16.27 -5.11
C HIS A 370 -5.76 15.35 -6.34
N PRO A 371 -4.60 15.03 -6.95
CA PRO A 371 -4.53 14.32 -8.24
C PRO A 371 -5.23 12.97 -8.26
N PHE A 372 -5.33 12.30 -7.11
CA PHE A 372 -6.00 10.99 -6.98
C PHE A 372 -7.45 11.06 -6.52
N GLN A 373 -8.03 12.27 -6.36
CA GLN A 373 -9.41 12.46 -5.87
C GLN A 373 -10.45 11.76 -6.74
N LEU A 374 -10.22 11.69 -8.06
CA LEU A 374 -11.09 10.97 -8.99
C LEU A 374 -11.23 9.50 -8.59
N PHE A 375 -10.12 8.82 -8.28
CA PHE A 375 -10.12 7.42 -7.88
C PHE A 375 -10.91 7.22 -6.59
N VAL A 376 -10.77 8.14 -5.62
CA VAL A 376 -11.53 8.11 -4.36
C VAL A 376 -13.03 8.23 -4.62
N ILE A 377 -13.45 9.17 -5.47
CA ILE A 377 -14.86 9.35 -5.84
C ILE A 377 -15.45 8.09 -6.46
N VAL A 378 -14.73 7.47 -7.41
CA VAL A 378 -15.21 6.25 -8.07
C VAL A 378 -15.23 5.06 -7.12
N LYS A 379 -14.19 4.87 -6.28
CA LYS A 379 -14.15 3.85 -5.24
C LYS A 379 -15.38 3.95 -4.32
N ASP A 380 -15.66 5.15 -3.81
CA ASP A 380 -16.80 5.37 -2.90
C ASP A 380 -18.12 5.10 -3.62
N PHE A 381 -18.27 5.55 -4.87
CA PHE A 381 -19.45 5.28 -5.67
C PHE A 381 -19.70 3.79 -5.91
N LEU A 382 -18.66 3.02 -6.25
CA LEU A 382 -18.76 1.58 -6.40
C LEU A 382 -19.19 0.91 -5.08
N GLY A 383 -18.65 1.37 -3.95
CA GLY A 383 -19.10 0.90 -2.63
C GLY A 383 -20.58 1.21 -2.35
N MET A 384 -21.08 2.38 -2.77
CA MET A 384 -22.50 2.70 -2.67
C MET A 384 -23.36 1.82 -3.59
N VAL A 385 -22.88 1.48 -4.79
CA VAL A 385 -23.57 0.56 -5.72
C VAL A 385 -23.62 -0.86 -5.14
N ASP A 386 -22.52 -1.33 -4.55
CA ASP A 386 -22.46 -2.64 -3.87
C ASP A 386 -23.52 -2.71 -2.76
N GLN A 387 -23.60 -1.66 -1.92
CA GLN A 387 -24.60 -1.55 -0.87
C GLN A 387 -26.04 -1.56 -1.41
N ALA A 388 -26.30 -0.80 -2.49
CA ALA A 388 -27.61 -0.81 -3.15
C ALA A 388 -27.98 -2.20 -3.69
N CYS A 389 -27.01 -2.94 -4.27
CA CYS A 389 -27.24 -4.31 -4.73
C CYS A 389 -27.59 -5.27 -3.58
N VAL A 390 -26.96 -5.12 -2.42
CA VAL A 390 -27.29 -5.90 -1.22
C VAL A 390 -28.73 -5.60 -0.74
N GLU A 391 -29.12 -4.33 -0.73
CA GLU A 391 -30.47 -3.92 -0.35
C GLU A 391 -31.55 -4.44 -1.31
N ILE A 392 -31.29 -4.37 -2.62
CA ILE A 392 -32.15 -4.96 -3.66
C ILE A 392 -32.28 -6.47 -3.46
N SER A 393 -31.17 -7.16 -3.23
CA SER A 393 -31.15 -8.62 -2.95
C SER A 393 -32.05 -8.96 -1.77
N ARG A 394 -31.91 -8.23 -0.65
CA ARG A 394 -32.71 -8.42 0.57
C ARG A 394 -34.20 -8.20 0.30
N ASN A 395 -34.55 -7.15 -0.46
CA ASN A 395 -35.93 -6.84 -0.80
C ASN A 395 -36.57 -7.92 -1.70
N ILE A 396 -35.82 -8.49 -2.65
CA ILE A 396 -36.29 -9.60 -3.49
C ILE A 396 -36.56 -10.85 -2.64
N GLN A 397 -35.67 -11.17 -1.70
CA GLN A 397 -35.84 -12.30 -0.79
C GLN A 397 -37.05 -12.13 0.14
N GLN A 398 -37.25 -10.94 0.70
CA GLN A 398 -38.41 -10.64 1.55
C GLN A 398 -39.72 -10.77 0.78
N LYS A 399 -39.80 -10.24 -0.46
CA LYS A 399 -40.98 -10.40 -1.32
C LYS A 399 -41.26 -11.87 -1.65
N LYS A 400 -40.21 -12.69 -1.85
CA LYS A 400 -40.35 -14.14 -2.06
C LYS A 400 -40.88 -14.85 -0.81
N ALA A 401 -40.39 -14.48 0.38
CA ALA A 401 -40.84 -15.06 1.65
C ALA A 401 -42.31 -14.73 1.95
N VAL A 402 -42.73 -13.48 1.71
CA VAL A 402 -44.13 -13.05 1.87
C VAL A 402 -45.06 -13.72 0.85
N ALA A 403 -44.62 -13.88 -0.40
CA ALA A 403 -45.40 -14.63 -1.40
C ALA A 403 -45.53 -16.12 -1.02
N ALA A 404 -44.49 -16.71 -0.42
CA ALA A 404 -44.53 -18.09 0.05
C ALA A 404 -45.43 -18.26 1.29
N SER A 405 -45.51 -17.28 2.20
CA SER A 405 -46.40 -17.34 3.37
C SER A 405 -47.87 -17.13 3.01
N LEU A 406 -48.17 -16.25 2.04
CA LEU A 406 -49.54 -16.02 1.54
C LEU A 406 -50.04 -17.16 0.64
N GLY A 407 -49.15 -17.87 -0.05
CA GLY A 407 -49.48 -19.03 -0.88
C GLY A 407 -49.72 -20.35 -0.13
N SER A 408 -49.58 -20.37 1.21
CA SER A 408 -49.68 -21.56 2.06
C SER A 408 -51.11 -21.86 2.57
N SER A 409 -52.15 -21.28 1.97
CA SER A 409 -53.54 -21.46 2.42
C SER A 409 -54.47 -21.95 1.30
N SER A 410 -54.12 -23.02 0.59
CA SER A 410 -55.11 -23.89 -0.09
C SER A 410 -54.53 -25.30 -0.36
N ALA A 411 -55.37 -26.30 -0.10
CA ALA A 411 -55.18 -27.76 -0.05
C ALA A 411 -54.32 -28.49 -1.13
N ASP A 412 -53.68 -29.56 -0.63
CA ASP A 412 -53.38 -30.89 -1.20
C ASP A 412 -52.72 -31.02 -2.59
N SER A 413 -51.44 -31.42 -2.57
CA SER A 413 -50.80 -32.19 -3.66
C SER A 413 -49.69 -33.08 -3.08
N PRO A 414 -49.45 -34.30 -3.63
CA PRO A 414 -48.62 -35.32 -3.00
C PRO A 414 -47.12 -34.93 -3.05
N PRO A 415 -46.28 -35.49 -2.15
CA PRO A 415 -44.96 -34.95 -1.91
C PRO A 415 -44.03 -35.18 -3.10
N ARG A 416 -43.51 -34.09 -3.69
CA ARG A 416 -42.31 -34.14 -4.53
C ARG A 416 -41.08 -34.10 -3.63
N ASN A 417 -40.26 -35.14 -3.72
CA ASN A 417 -38.98 -35.25 -3.03
C ASN A 417 -38.14 -33.97 -3.21
N PRO A 418 -37.58 -33.39 -2.12
CA PRO A 418 -36.73 -32.22 -2.24
C PRO A 418 -35.42 -32.61 -2.92
N VAL A 419 -35.13 -31.99 -4.06
CA VAL A 419 -33.78 -32.05 -4.65
C VAL A 419 -32.85 -31.27 -3.73
N ARG A 420 -32.02 -32.01 -3.01
CA ARG A 420 -31.00 -31.49 -2.08
C ARG A 420 -29.89 -30.83 -2.91
N PHE A 421 -29.69 -29.53 -2.73
CA PHE A 421 -28.49 -28.86 -3.23
C PHE A 421 -27.24 -29.48 -2.57
N PRO A 422 -26.14 -29.70 -3.31
CA PRO A 422 -24.88 -30.12 -2.72
C PRO A 422 -24.40 -29.07 -1.71
N ILE A 423 -24.01 -29.53 -0.52
CA ILE A 423 -23.39 -28.67 0.50
C ILE A 423 -22.04 -28.22 -0.06
N LEU A 424 -21.88 -26.92 -0.28
CA LEU A 424 -20.60 -26.35 -0.69
C LEU A 424 -19.54 -26.59 0.41
N PRO A 425 -18.33 -27.08 0.07
CA PRO A 425 -17.27 -27.32 1.05
C PRO A 425 -16.87 -26.02 1.76
N LYS A 426 -16.42 -26.13 3.02
CA LYS A 426 -16.05 -25.00 3.91
C LYS A 426 -14.98 -24.05 3.36
N ASN A 427 -14.35 -24.35 2.22
CA ASN A 427 -13.22 -23.59 1.67
C ASN A 427 -13.54 -22.88 0.34
N PHE A 428 -14.82 -22.75 -0.02
CA PHE A 428 -15.26 -22.16 -1.30
C PHE A 428 -14.83 -20.69 -1.51
N MET A 429 -14.36 -19.99 -0.48
CA MET A 429 -13.91 -18.58 -0.57
C MET A 429 -12.46 -18.32 -0.14
N SER A 430 -11.60 -19.34 -0.05
CA SER A 430 -10.20 -19.14 0.32
C SER A 430 -9.27 -19.39 -0.87
N GLY A 431 -9.06 -18.34 -1.66
CA GLY A 431 -8.03 -18.31 -2.70
C GLY A 431 -6.74 -17.67 -2.19
N ASN A 432 -5.92 -18.44 -1.47
CA ASN A 432 -4.48 -18.17 -1.40
C ASN A 432 -3.88 -18.44 -2.78
N SER A 433 -3.08 -17.49 -3.25
CA SER A 433 -2.26 -17.58 -4.45
C SER A 433 -1.26 -18.74 -4.36
N ARG A 434 -1.35 -19.66 -5.32
CA ARG A 434 -0.21 -20.47 -5.74
C ARG A 434 -0.09 -20.40 -7.26
N SER A 435 1.06 -19.87 -7.66
CA SER A 435 1.58 -19.78 -9.01
C SER A 435 1.68 -21.14 -9.67
N THR A 436 1.28 -21.20 -10.94
CA THR A 436 1.86 -22.11 -11.93
C THR A 436 1.97 -21.37 -13.25
N ASN A 437 3.22 -21.23 -13.71
CA ASN A 437 3.58 -20.81 -15.06
C ASN A 437 3.04 -21.82 -16.08
N SER A 438 2.55 -21.31 -17.21
CA SER A 438 2.77 -21.94 -18.50
C SER A 438 2.62 -20.91 -19.62
N ASP A 439 3.69 -20.79 -20.40
CA ASP A 439 3.81 -20.10 -21.67
C ASP A 439 2.91 -20.69 -22.78
N SER A 440 2.87 -19.97 -23.91
CA SER A 440 2.36 -20.27 -25.27
C SER A 440 0.83 -20.20 -25.45
N ASP A 441 0.23 -19.64 -26.51
CA ASP A 441 0.69 -19.11 -27.80
C ASP A 441 -0.45 -18.27 -28.46
N ASN A 442 -0.05 -17.28 -29.25
CA ASN A 442 -0.56 -16.81 -30.56
C ASN A 442 -2.03 -16.32 -30.80
N ASP A 443 -2.05 -15.23 -31.56
CA ASP A 443 -3.02 -14.77 -32.59
C ASP A 443 -4.42 -14.30 -32.19
N PHE A 444 -4.60 -12.97 -32.04
CA PHE A 444 -5.21 -12.05 -33.02
C PHE A 444 -5.47 -10.65 -32.43
#